data_AF-A0A317HUM6-F1
#
_entry.id   AF-A0A317HUM6-F1
#
_cell.length_a   1.000
_cell.length_b   1.000
_cell.length_c   1.000
_cell.angle_alpha   90.00
_cell.angle_beta   90.00
_cell.angle_gamma   90.00
#
_symmetry.space_group_name_H-M   'P 1'
#
loop_
_entity.id
_entity.type
_entity.pdbx_description
1 polymer ?
#
loop_
_entity_poly.entity_id
_entity_poly.type
_entity_poly.pdbx_seq_one_letter_code
_entity_poly.pdbx_strand_id
1 'polypeptide(L)'
;MMLRAWNRFWFAPGSASALGICRLVFFTWLSVWMSRRNFVLAGEYTSVLWMPIWFLDNLSLPGLTTNALASIQWVWRIALALSAVGYLTRVSMPVAFVLGAYLLGLWPNFGPPHYIDTLVVIATGGLALSRAGDAWSIDALVAAASLRRAGPPPASGHYRWPIRFVWVATALVVCVAGISQLRQSGLHWTLSDSLSMFLHR
;
A
#
# COMPACT_ATOMS: atom_id res chain seq x y z
N MET A 1 0.98 21.14 -26.34
CA MET A 1 0.99 19.68 -26.65
C MET A 1 1.22 18.83 -25.39
N MET A 2 2.20 19.17 -24.54
CA MET A 2 2.57 18.40 -23.35
C MET A 2 1.44 18.20 -22.31
N LEU A 3 0.70 19.26 -21.96
CA LEU A 3 -0.41 19.17 -21.00
C LEU A 3 -1.53 18.21 -21.44
N ARG A 4 -1.81 18.16 -22.75
CA ARG A 4 -2.81 17.24 -23.31
C ARG A 4 -2.33 15.78 -23.24
N ALA A 5 -1.05 15.54 -23.53
CA ALA A 5 -0.46 14.21 -23.41
C ALA A 5 -0.44 13.74 -21.95
N TRP A 6 -0.11 14.64 -21.01
CA TRP A 6 -0.13 14.39 -19.57
C TRP A 6 -1.53 14.02 -19.08
N ASN A 7 -2.55 14.84 -19.40
CA ASN A 7 -3.93 14.54 -19.04
C ASN A 7 -4.42 13.23 -19.65
N ARG A 8 -4.05 12.93 -20.89
CA ARG A 8 -4.39 11.66 -21.55
C ARG A 8 -3.74 10.46 -20.86
N PHE A 9 -2.50 10.58 -20.40
CA PHE A 9 -1.81 9.51 -19.69
C PHE A 9 -2.57 9.11 -18.42
N TRP A 10 -2.96 10.10 -17.60
CA TRP A 10 -3.64 9.91 -16.33
C TRP A 10 -5.13 9.56 -16.47
N PHE A 11 -5.85 10.27 -17.35
CA PHE A 11 -7.33 10.30 -17.33
C PHE A 11 -7.98 9.83 -18.63
N ALA A 12 -7.25 9.20 -19.56
CA ALA A 12 -7.91 8.52 -20.66
C ALA A 12 -8.93 7.48 -20.14
N PRO A 13 -10.04 7.24 -20.84
CA PRO A 13 -11.09 6.36 -20.37
C PRO A 13 -10.57 4.97 -20.00
N GLY A 14 -10.90 4.52 -18.79
CA GLY A 14 -10.64 3.16 -18.30
C GLY A 14 -11.94 2.51 -17.84
N SER A 15 -11.96 1.18 -17.78
CA SER A 15 -13.13 0.43 -17.31
C SER A 15 -13.12 0.27 -15.78
N ALA A 16 -14.30 0.34 -15.17
CA ALA A 16 -14.47 0.05 -13.75
C ALA A 16 -14.01 -1.39 -13.41
N SER A 17 -14.26 -2.34 -14.31
CA SER A 17 -13.86 -3.74 -14.14
C SER A 17 -12.36 -3.93 -13.97
N ALA A 18 -11.52 -3.22 -14.76
CA ALA A 18 -10.07 -3.32 -14.62
C ALA A 18 -9.60 -2.89 -13.23
N LEU A 19 -10.08 -1.74 -12.74
CA LEU A 19 -9.75 -1.26 -11.41
C LEU A 19 -10.30 -2.18 -10.31
N GLY A 20 -11.52 -2.69 -10.46
CA GLY A 20 -12.14 -3.63 -9.53
C GLY A 20 -11.34 -4.94 -9.38
N ILE A 21 -10.85 -5.50 -10.50
CA ILE A 21 -9.96 -6.67 -10.50
C ILE A 21 -8.62 -6.33 -9.84
N CYS A 22 -8.01 -5.19 -10.18
CA CYS A 22 -6.77 -4.76 -9.54
C CYS A 22 -6.93 -4.66 -8.01
N ARG A 23 -8.02 -4.07 -7.52
CA ARG A 23 -8.35 -4.01 -6.09
C ARG A 23 -8.49 -5.41 -5.50
N LEU A 24 -9.30 -6.27 -6.11
CA LEU A 24 -9.52 -7.64 -5.64
C LEU A 24 -8.19 -8.39 -5.50
N VAL A 25 -7.41 -8.46 -6.58
CA VAL A 25 -6.12 -9.18 -6.59
C VAL A 25 -5.15 -8.59 -5.56
N PHE A 26 -5.02 -7.26 -5.52
CA PHE A 26 -4.08 -6.59 -4.62
C PHE A 26 -4.45 -6.81 -3.14
N PHE A 27 -5.70 -6.55 -2.75
CA PHE A 27 -6.11 -6.69 -1.35
C PHE A 27 -6.20 -8.15 -0.91
N THR A 28 -6.59 -9.08 -1.80
CA THR A 28 -6.54 -10.52 -1.50
C THR A 28 -5.10 -10.98 -1.26
N TRP A 29 -4.19 -10.64 -2.18
CA TRP A 29 -2.77 -10.96 -2.02
C TRP A 29 -2.20 -10.36 -0.74
N LEU A 30 -2.45 -9.07 -0.49
CA LEU A 30 -1.98 -8.37 0.69
C LEU A 30 -2.53 -8.99 1.98
N SER A 31 -3.82 -9.36 2.00
CA SER A 31 -4.45 -10.03 3.14
C SER A 31 -3.79 -11.38 3.44
N VAL A 32 -3.56 -12.21 2.42
CA VAL A 32 -2.88 -13.50 2.57
C VAL A 32 -1.45 -13.32 3.03
N TRP A 33 -0.69 -12.43 2.38
CA TRP A 33 0.72 -12.20 2.71
C TRP A 33 0.89 -11.66 4.14
N MET A 34 0.04 -10.73 4.57
CA MET A 34 0.12 -10.09 5.89
C MET A 34 -0.52 -10.92 7.01
N SER A 35 -1.28 -11.98 6.70
CA SER A 35 -1.84 -12.90 7.70
C SER A 35 -0.77 -13.59 8.54
N ARG A 36 0.43 -13.77 7.97
CA ARG A 36 1.58 -14.41 8.63
C ARG A 36 2.43 -13.43 9.45
N ARG A 37 2.27 -12.12 9.25
CA ARG A 37 3.05 -11.09 9.95
C ARG A 37 2.42 -10.79 11.31
N ASN A 38 3.25 -10.76 12.34
CA ASN A 38 2.85 -10.44 13.71
C ASN A 38 3.49 -9.11 14.15
N PHE A 39 2.69 -8.05 14.20
CA PHE A 39 3.11 -6.72 14.63
C PHE A 39 3.05 -6.54 16.15
N VAL A 40 2.42 -7.48 16.87
CA VAL A 40 2.29 -7.45 18.33
C VAL A 40 3.66 -7.43 19.01
N LEU A 41 4.64 -8.12 18.42
CA LEU A 41 6.03 -8.16 18.87
C LEU A 41 6.67 -6.77 18.93
N ALA A 42 6.29 -5.85 18.04
CA ALA A 42 6.82 -4.49 18.06
C ALA A 42 6.50 -3.76 19.39
N GLY A 43 5.38 -4.07 20.03
CA GLY A 43 5.00 -3.48 21.31
C GLY A 43 5.94 -3.86 22.47
N GLU A 44 6.61 -5.00 22.38
CA GLU A 44 7.58 -5.46 23.40
C GLU A 44 8.90 -4.69 23.32
N TYR A 45 9.34 -4.35 22.10
CA TYR A 45 10.63 -3.69 21.86
C TYR A 45 10.54 -2.16 21.83
N THR A 46 9.32 -1.61 21.76
CA THR A 46 9.06 -0.17 21.60
C THR A 46 9.64 0.69 22.72
N SER A 47 9.77 0.20 23.95
CA SER A 47 10.31 1.04 25.04
C SER A 47 11.83 1.21 24.99
N VAL A 48 12.56 0.35 24.26
CA VAL A 48 14.03 0.27 24.30
C VAL A 48 14.67 0.55 22.94
N LEU A 49 14.06 0.10 21.85
CA LEU A 49 14.63 0.14 20.49
C LEU A 49 13.91 1.12 19.56
N TRP A 50 13.09 2.01 20.11
CA TRP A 50 12.28 2.93 19.30
C TRP A 50 13.12 4.06 18.71
N MET A 51 13.29 4.00 17.39
CA MET A 51 13.87 5.07 16.58
C MET A 51 12.81 5.55 15.59
N PRO A 52 11.98 6.55 15.94
CA PRO A 52 10.83 6.91 15.14
C PRO A 52 11.28 7.42 13.76
N ILE A 53 10.73 6.82 12.72
CA ILE A 53 10.83 7.36 11.37
C ILE A 53 10.16 8.73 11.32
N TRP A 54 10.63 9.60 10.41
CA TRP A 54 10.13 10.97 10.25
C TRP A 54 8.59 11.08 10.25
N PHE A 55 7.89 10.11 9.64
CA PHE A 55 6.43 10.07 9.62
C PHE A 55 5.80 9.94 11.02
N LEU A 56 6.31 9.05 11.87
CA LEU A 56 5.78 8.83 13.22
C LEU A 56 6.22 9.96 14.17
N ASP A 57 7.44 10.45 14.01
CA ASP A 57 7.99 11.55 14.80
C ASP A 57 7.22 12.86 14.56
N ASN A 58 7.02 13.22 13.29
CA ASN A 58 6.32 14.45 12.91
C ASN A 58 4.83 14.44 13.26
N LEU A 59 4.19 13.26 13.32
CA LEU A 59 2.82 13.10 13.79
C LEU A 59 2.72 12.86 15.31
N SER A 60 3.86 12.81 16.00
CA SER A 60 3.97 12.50 17.43
C SER A 60 3.21 11.23 17.82
N LEU A 61 3.25 10.22 16.95
CA LEU A 61 2.53 8.97 17.14
C LEU A 61 3.33 8.07 18.08
N PRO A 62 2.78 7.68 19.25
CA PRO A 62 3.49 6.82 20.17
C PRO A 62 3.58 5.40 19.62
N GLY A 63 4.62 4.68 20.04
CA GLY A 63 4.58 3.24 19.95
C GLY A 63 3.55 2.68 20.93
N LEU A 64 2.69 1.80 20.44
CA LEU A 64 1.52 1.31 21.17
C LEU A 64 1.84 0.04 21.97
N THR A 65 1.04 -0.22 23.01
CA THR A 65 1.13 -1.44 23.81
C THR A 65 0.75 -2.68 22.99
N THR A 66 1.23 -3.84 23.42
CA THR A 66 0.96 -5.17 22.84
C THR A 66 -0.52 -5.43 22.58
N ASN A 67 -1.40 -5.09 23.55
CA ASN A 67 -2.85 -5.29 23.43
C ASN A 67 -3.49 -4.34 22.40
N ALA A 68 -3.05 -3.09 22.36
CA ALA A 68 -3.52 -2.10 21.38
C ALA A 68 -3.09 -2.50 19.96
N LEU A 69 -1.83 -2.93 19.78
CA LEU A 69 -1.32 -3.44 18.51
C LEU A 69 -2.05 -4.69 18.04
N ALA A 70 -2.36 -5.63 18.95
CA ALA A 70 -3.15 -6.81 18.62
C ALA A 70 -4.54 -6.43 18.08
N SER A 71 -5.18 -5.46 18.72
CA SER A 71 -6.50 -4.96 18.33
C SER A 71 -6.46 -4.28 16.96
N ILE A 72 -5.50 -3.37 16.76
CA ILE A 72 -5.30 -2.67 15.48
C ILE A 72 -4.96 -3.66 14.35
N GLN A 73 -4.10 -4.65 14.62
CA GLN A 73 -3.75 -5.70 13.65
C GLN A 73 -4.98 -6.49 13.21
N TRP A 74 -5.87 -6.86 14.12
CA TRP A 74 -7.11 -7.55 13.78
C TRP A 74 -8.06 -6.68 12.96
N VAL A 75 -8.29 -5.43 13.40
CA VAL A 75 -9.13 -4.48 12.66
C VAL A 75 -8.57 -4.26 11.25
N TRP A 76 -7.26 -4.12 11.12
CA TRP A 76 -6.60 -3.95 9.83
C TRP A 76 -6.79 -5.18 8.92
N ARG A 77 -6.61 -6.41 9.45
CA ARG A 77 -6.83 -7.65 8.69
C ARG A 77 -8.27 -7.78 8.19
N ILE A 78 -9.24 -7.43 9.04
CA ILE A 78 -10.66 -7.41 8.66
C ILE A 78 -10.86 -6.35 7.57
N ALA A 79 -10.31 -5.15 7.72
CA ALA A 79 -10.40 -4.09 6.72
C ALA A 79 -9.80 -4.50 5.37
N LEU A 80 -8.68 -5.24 5.35
CA LEU A 80 -8.09 -5.81 4.13
C LEU A 80 -9.03 -6.83 3.48
N ALA A 81 -9.62 -7.74 4.25
CA ALA A 81 -10.55 -8.74 3.73
C ALA A 81 -11.82 -8.09 3.16
N LEU A 82 -12.40 -7.12 3.86
CA LEU A 82 -13.54 -6.34 3.37
C LEU A 82 -13.17 -5.52 2.13
N SER A 83 -11.97 -4.94 2.09
CA SER A 83 -11.42 -4.24 0.93
C SER A 83 -11.14 -5.16 -0.25
N ALA A 84 -10.93 -6.46 -0.04
CA ALA A 84 -10.73 -7.47 -1.09
C ALA A 84 -12.07 -7.92 -1.69
N VAL A 85 -13.04 -8.25 -0.85
CA VAL A 85 -14.39 -8.65 -1.30
C VAL A 85 -15.19 -7.44 -1.83
N GLY A 86 -14.81 -6.23 -1.42
CA GLY A 86 -15.42 -4.98 -1.88
C GLY A 86 -16.69 -4.66 -1.11
N TYR A 87 -16.64 -4.82 0.21
CA TYR A 87 -17.71 -4.46 1.12
C TYR A 87 -17.35 -3.17 1.86
N LEU A 88 -18.27 -2.20 1.87
CA LEU A 88 -18.07 -0.88 2.45
C LEU A 88 -16.76 -0.24 2.01
N THR A 89 -16.43 -0.32 0.71
CA THR A 89 -15.14 0.09 0.13
C THR A 89 -14.73 1.53 0.47
N ARG A 90 -15.71 2.41 0.69
CA ARG A 90 -15.50 3.80 1.13
C ARG A 90 -14.96 3.94 2.56
N VAL A 91 -15.09 2.89 3.37
CA VAL A 91 -14.64 2.82 4.77
C VAL A 91 -13.50 1.81 4.89
N SER A 92 -13.69 0.59 4.38
CA SER A 92 -12.73 -0.49 4.52
C SER A 92 -11.37 -0.15 3.90
N MET A 93 -11.32 0.51 2.74
CA MET A 93 -10.06 0.84 2.08
C MET A 93 -9.29 1.97 2.78
N PRO A 94 -9.92 3.11 3.17
CA PRO A 94 -9.24 4.11 3.99
C PRO A 94 -8.77 3.56 5.34
N VAL A 95 -9.56 2.73 6.01
CA VAL A 95 -9.14 2.08 7.27
C VAL A 95 -7.94 1.16 7.02
N ALA A 96 -7.97 0.36 5.95
CA ALA A 96 -6.83 -0.48 5.56
C ALA A 96 -5.57 0.33 5.25
N PHE A 97 -5.72 1.50 4.64
CA PHE A 97 -4.61 2.42 4.38
C PHE A 97 -4.06 3.03 5.67
N VAL A 98 -4.89 3.64 6.51
CA VAL A 98 -4.46 4.34 7.73
C VAL A 98 -3.79 3.38 8.71
N LEU A 99 -4.45 2.26 9.03
CA LEU A 99 -3.89 1.27 9.95
C LEU A 99 -2.67 0.56 9.33
N GLY A 100 -2.69 0.33 8.02
CA GLY A 100 -1.56 -0.27 7.30
C GLY A 100 -0.33 0.64 7.30
N ALA A 101 -0.52 1.95 7.09
CA ALA A 101 0.56 2.94 7.14
C ALA A 101 1.22 2.98 8.53
N TYR A 102 0.40 2.92 9.58
CA TYR A 102 0.92 2.82 10.95
C TYR A 102 1.66 1.51 11.18
N LEU A 103 1.02 0.35 10.96
CA LEU A 103 1.60 -0.97 11.25
C LEU A 103 2.86 -1.27 10.43
N LEU A 104 2.84 -0.98 9.13
CA LEU A 104 4.01 -1.17 8.27
C LEU A 104 5.12 -0.14 8.55
N GLY A 105 4.74 1.03 9.07
CA GLY A 105 5.67 2.03 9.57
C GLY A 105 6.37 1.64 10.87
N LEU A 106 5.91 0.62 11.61
CA LEU A 106 6.52 0.19 12.87
C LEU A 106 7.85 -0.53 12.67
N TRP A 107 7.94 -1.47 11.72
CA TRP A 107 9.12 -2.30 11.53
C TRP A 107 10.40 -1.52 11.18
N PRO A 108 10.35 -0.51 10.29
CA PRO A 108 11.50 0.34 10.00
C PRO A 108 12.09 1.08 11.22
N ASN A 109 11.38 1.18 12.34
CA ASN A 109 11.95 1.76 13.57
C ASN A 109 12.92 0.80 14.29
N PHE A 110 12.93 -0.49 13.92
CA PHE A 110 13.74 -1.54 14.55
C PHE A 110 14.83 -2.11 13.63
N GLY A 111 14.97 -1.57 12.41
CA GLY A 111 15.93 -2.08 11.43
C GLY A 111 15.84 -1.37 10.08
N PRO A 112 16.59 -1.84 9.07
CA PRO A 112 16.61 -1.20 7.76
C PRO A 112 15.22 -1.16 7.13
N PRO A 113 14.79 -0.01 6.57
CA PRO A 113 13.48 0.11 5.94
C PRO A 113 13.37 -0.80 4.71
N HIS A 114 12.29 -1.60 4.65
CA HIS A 114 11.94 -2.36 3.46
C HIS A 114 11.07 -1.51 2.52
N TYR A 115 11.62 -1.10 1.38
CA TYR A 115 10.92 -0.25 0.40
C TYR A 115 9.61 -0.87 -0.15
N ILE A 116 9.47 -2.20 -0.08
CA ILE A 116 8.24 -2.91 -0.48
C ILE A 116 7.07 -2.49 0.42
N ASP A 117 7.30 -2.31 1.72
CA ASP A 117 6.26 -1.90 2.67
C ASP A 117 5.78 -0.47 2.37
N THR A 118 6.69 0.44 1.98
CA THR A 118 6.34 1.79 1.49
C THR A 118 5.48 1.72 0.23
N LEU A 119 5.84 0.86 -0.72
CA LEU A 119 5.07 0.70 -1.95
C LEU A 119 3.66 0.18 -1.67
N VAL A 120 3.52 -0.76 -0.72
CA VAL A 120 2.21 -1.26 -0.28
C VAL A 120 1.35 -0.14 0.27
N VAL A 121 1.91 0.71 1.14
CA VAL A 121 1.20 1.87 1.73
C VAL A 121 0.76 2.87 0.66
N ILE A 122 1.64 3.19 -0.30
CA ILE A 122 1.29 4.09 -1.41
C ILE A 122 0.19 3.48 -2.28
N ALA A 123 0.27 2.18 -2.58
CA ALA A 123 -0.72 1.49 -3.38
C ALA A 123 -2.09 1.39 -2.68
N THR A 124 -2.13 1.05 -1.38
CA THR A 124 -3.38 1.10 -0.60
C THR A 124 -3.95 2.50 -0.55
N GLY A 125 -3.13 3.54 -0.38
CA GLY A 125 -3.58 4.94 -0.40
C GLY A 125 -4.18 5.36 -1.74
N GLY A 126 -3.50 5.05 -2.85
CA GLY A 126 -4.00 5.32 -4.20
C GLY A 126 -5.32 4.60 -4.49
N LEU A 127 -5.47 3.36 -4.04
CA LEU A 127 -6.72 2.63 -4.14
C LEU A 127 -7.80 3.21 -3.21
N ALA A 128 -7.49 3.58 -1.98
CA ALA A 128 -8.44 4.16 -1.02
C ALA A 128 -9.07 5.47 -1.52
N LEU A 129 -8.31 6.28 -2.27
CA LEU A 129 -8.77 7.51 -2.91
C LEU A 129 -9.50 7.27 -4.24
N SER A 130 -9.61 6.02 -4.69
CA SER A 130 -10.18 5.68 -5.99
C SER A 130 -11.66 5.32 -5.95
N ARG A 131 -12.21 4.94 -7.11
CA ARG A 131 -13.57 4.40 -7.27
C ARG A 131 -13.55 2.88 -7.50
N ALA A 132 -12.60 2.17 -6.89
CA ALA A 132 -12.40 0.73 -7.10
C ALA A 132 -13.55 -0.16 -6.60
N GLY A 133 -14.49 0.39 -5.84
CA GLY A 133 -15.73 -0.28 -5.43
C GLY A 133 -16.85 -0.27 -6.47
N ASP A 134 -16.68 0.38 -7.63
CA ASP A 134 -17.74 0.46 -8.65
C ASP A 134 -17.92 -0.84 -9.48
N ALA A 135 -17.00 -1.81 -9.40
CA ALA A 135 -17.10 -3.12 -10.05
C ALA A 135 -16.40 -4.23 -9.24
N TRP A 136 -16.80 -5.49 -9.46
CA TRP A 136 -16.27 -6.69 -8.77
C TRP A 136 -16.34 -6.61 -7.24
N SER A 137 -17.35 -5.93 -6.70
CA SER A 137 -17.51 -5.65 -5.27
C SER A 137 -18.93 -6.00 -4.82
N ILE A 138 -19.09 -6.35 -3.53
CA ILE A 138 -20.42 -6.49 -2.94
C ILE A 138 -21.19 -5.17 -3.01
N ASP A 139 -20.51 -4.03 -2.79
CA ASP A 139 -21.12 -2.71 -2.90
C ASP A 139 -21.78 -2.49 -4.27
N ALA A 140 -21.13 -2.92 -5.36
CA ALA A 140 -21.68 -2.83 -6.71
C ALA A 140 -22.85 -3.79 -6.93
N LEU A 141 -22.79 -5.01 -6.39
CA LEU A 141 -23.89 -5.99 -6.46
C LEU A 141 -25.14 -5.48 -5.75
N VAL A 142 -25.00 -4.93 -4.54
CA VAL A 142 -26.11 -4.34 -3.77
C VAL A 142 -26.68 -3.10 -4.48
N ALA A 143 -25.83 -2.27 -5.07
CA ALA A 143 -26.27 -1.12 -5.85
C ALA A 143 -27.03 -1.51 -7.13
N ALA A 144 -26.66 -2.61 -7.78
CA ALA A 144 -27.36 -3.14 -8.95
C ALA A 144 -28.71 -3.76 -8.57
N ALA A 145 -28.77 -4.51 -7.47
CA ALA A 145 -29.99 -5.16 -6.98
C ALA A 145 -31.07 -4.15 -6.54
N SER A 146 -30.66 -2.95 -6.07
CA SER A 146 -31.58 -1.92 -5.56
C SER A 146 -32.23 -1.03 -6.63
N LEU A 147 -32.16 -1.39 -7.93
CA LEU A 147 -32.60 -0.57 -9.08
C LEU A 147 -31.98 0.85 -9.14
N ARG A 148 -31.00 1.15 -8.27
CA ARG A 148 -30.30 2.45 -8.19
C ARG A 148 -29.31 2.65 -9.34
N ARG A 149 -28.94 1.59 -10.08
CA ARG A 149 -28.05 1.66 -11.24
C ARG A 149 -28.59 0.82 -12.39
N ALA A 150 -28.99 1.50 -13.47
CA ALA A 150 -29.28 0.87 -14.75
C ALA A 150 -27.97 0.58 -15.51
N GLY A 151 -27.37 -0.58 -15.24
CA GLY A 151 -26.22 -1.09 -16.00
C GLY A 151 -24.82 -0.74 -15.45
N PRO A 152 -23.77 -1.26 -16.11
CA PRO A 152 -22.39 -1.07 -15.68
C PRO A 152 -21.95 0.40 -15.80
N PRO A 153 -21.04 0.88 -14.92
CA PRO A 153 -20.55 2.25 -14.98
C PRO A 153 -19.86 2.55 -16.32
N PRO A 154 -20.06 3.74 -16.91
CA PRO A 154 -19.40 4.13 -18.15
C PRO A 154 -17.88 4.25 -17.95
N ALA A 155 -17.13 4.06 -19.03
CA ALA A 155 -15.69 4.23 -19.01
C ALA A 155 -15.31 5.66 -18.60
N SER A 156 -14.32 5.79 -17.71
CA SER A 156 -13.93 7.09 -17.14
C SER A 156 -12.45 7.12 -16.80
N GLY A 157 -11.83 8.30 -16.86
CA GLY A 157 -10.48 8.53 -16.37
C GLY A 157 -10.31 8.24 -14.88
N HIS A 158 -11.41 8.31 -14.10
CA HIS A 158 -11.41 7.98 -12.67
C HIS A 158 -11.00 6.53 -12.37
N TYR A 159 -11.13 5.62 -13.35
CA TYR A 159 -10.74 4.23 -13.19
C TYR A 159 -9.30 3.95 -13.63
N ARG A 160 -8.72 4.82 -14.47
CA ARG A 160 -7.37 4.64 -15.03
C ARG A 160 -6.28 5.24 -14.14
N TRP A 161 -6.51 6.44 -13.61
CA TRP A 161 -5.48 7.15 -12.85
C TRP A 161 -4.95 6.35 -11.64
N PRO A 162 -5.74 5.57 -10.87
CA PRO A 162 -5.21 4.87 -9.71
C PRO A 162 -4.22 3.77 -10.12
N ILE A 163 -4.52 3.06 -11.21
CA ILE A 163 -3.64 2.02 -11.76
C ILE A 163 -2.32 2.64 -12.22
N ARG A 164 -2.40 3.76 -12.96
CA ARG A 164 -1.21 4.50 -13.41
C ARG A 164 -0.42 5.08 -12.25
N PHE A 165 -1.10 5.53 -11.21
CA PHE A 165 -0.48 6.04 -9.98
C PHE A 165 0.37 4.97 -9.33
N VAL A 166 -0.16 3.75 -9.17
CA VAL A 166 0.59 2.62 -8.62
C VAL A 166 1.80 2.27 -9.50
N TRP A 167 1.66 2.28 -10.83
CA TRP A 167 2.79 2.03 -11.74
C TRP A 167 3.90 3.08 -11.61
N VAL A 168 3.53 4.36 -11.63
CA VAL A 168 4.49 5.46 -11.48
C VAL A 168 5.13 5.43 -10.09
N ALA A 169 4.36 5.18 -9.04
CA ALA A 169 4.88 5.04 -7.69
C ALA A 169 5.86 3.86 -7.58
N THR A 170 5.54 2.72 -8.19
CA THR A 170 6.44 1.55 -8.23
C THR A 170 7.75 1.91 -8.91
N ALA A 171 7.69 2.50 -10.10
CA ALA A 171 8.89 2.91 -10.83
C ALA A 171 9.73 3.91 -10.01
N LEU A 172 9.08 4.90 -9.38
CA LEU A 172 9.77 5.90 -8.57
C LEU A 172 10.46 5.26 -7.35
N VAL A 173 9.75 4.42 -6.59
CA VAL A 173 10.30 3.76 -5.40
C VAL A 173 11.48 2.86 -5.77
N VAL A 174 11.36 2.08 -6.84
CA VAL A 174 12.46 1.21 -7.32
C VAL A 174 13.65 2.05 -7.80
N CYS A 175 13.42 3.12 -8.56
CA CYS A 175 14.49 4.02 -8.98
C CYS A 175 15.20 4.68 -7.80
N VAL A 176 14.46 5.18 -6.81
CA VAL A 176 15.04 5.80 -5.61
C VAL A 176 15.82 4.79 -4.79
N ALA A 177 15.30 3.57 -4.61
CA ALA A 177 16.03 2.49 -3.95
C ALA A 177 17.34 2.17 -4.68
N GLY A 178 17.30 2.04 -6.01
CA GLY A 178 18.50 1.81 -6.83
C GLY A 178 19.52 2.93 -6.75
N ILE A 179 19.08 4.19 -6.83
CA ILE A 179 19.97 5.36 -6.67
C ILE A 179 20.58 5.40 -5.27
N SER A 180 19.80 5.12 -4.23
CA SER A 180 20.29 5.05 -2.85
C SER A 180 21.36 3.97 -2.71
N GLN A 181 21.13 2.79 -3.30
CA GLN A 181 22.09 1.69 -3.29
C GLN A 181 23.37 2.03 -4.06
N LEU A 182 23.27 2.65 -5.23
CA LEU A 182 24.44 3.11 -5.99
C LEU A 182 25.25 4.17 -5.23
N ARG A 183 24.57 5.05 -4.48
CA ARG A 183 25.25 6.07 -3.66
C ARG A 183 25.94 5.49 -2.43
N GLN A 184 25.34 4.50 -1.78
CA GLN A 184 25.86 3.93 -0.53
C GLN A 184 26.88 2.82 -0.75
N SER A 185 26.65 1.96 -1.74
CA SER A 185 27.48 0.76 -2.00
C SER A 185 28.36 0.88 -3.24
N GLY A 186 28.17 1.91 -4.07
CA GLY A 186 28.90 2.07 -5.35
C GLY A 186 28.54 0.97 -6.37
N LEU A 187 29.40 0.80 -7.38
CA LEU A 187 29.33 -0.31 -8.36
C LEU A 187 30.18 -1.51 -7.94
N HIS A 188 30.89 -1.43 -6.81
CA HIS A 188 31.82 -2.48 -6.37
C HIS A 188 31.10 -3.82 -6.09
N TRP A 189 29.86 -3.79 -5.61
CA TRP A 189 29.09 -5.00 -5.29
C TRP A 189 28.67 -5.84 -6.51
N THR A 190 28.65 -5.27 -7.73
CA THR A 190 28.38 -6.01 -8.97
C THR A 190 29.65 -6.63 -9.57
N LEU A 191 30.82 -6.15 -9.13
CA LEU A 191 32.14 -6.59 -9.60
C LEU A 191 32.76 -7.53 -8.57
N SER A 192 32.24 -8.76 -8.44
CA SER A 192 32.85 -9.97 -7.84
C SER A 192 33.45 -9.95 -6.41
N ASP A 193 33.76 -8.80 -5.82
CA ASP A 193 34.55 -8.70 -4.58
C ASP A 193 33.66 -8.63 -3.32
N SER A 194 32.37 -8.96 -3.44
CA SER A 194 31.40 -8.90 -2.34
C SER A 194 31.80 -9.76 -1.13
N LEU A 195 32.62 -10.81 -1.34
CA LEU A 195 33.12 -11.69 -0.28
C LEU A 195 34.23 -11.05 0.57
N SER A 196 35.06 -10.17 0.00
CA SER A 196 36.10 -9.45 0.76
C SER A 196 35.50 -8.43 1.73
N MET A 197 34.33 -7.87 1.38
CA MET A 197 33.62 -6.87 2.18
C MET A 197 33.06 -7.42 3.50
N PHE A 198 32.78 -8.73 3.57
CA PHE A 198 32.33 -9.40 4.80
C PHE A 198 33.48 -9.93 5.67
N LEU A 199 34.66 -10.17 5.08
CA LEU A 199 35.82 -10.74 5.78
C LEU A 199 36.68 -9.70 6.51
N HIS A 200 36.45 -8.41 6.27
CA HIS A 200 37.19 -7.29 6.89
C HIS A 200 36.39 -6.48 7.92
N ARG A 201 35.30 -7.04 8.47
CA ARG A 201 34.59 -6.48 9.64
C ARG A 201 34.78 -7.33 10.87
#